data_AF-A0A9W6F9P3-F1
#
_entry.id   AF-A0A9W6F9P3-F1
#
_cell.length_a   1.000
_cell.length_b   1.000
_cell.length_c   1.000
_cell.angle_alpha   90.00
_cell.angle_beta   90.00
_cell.angle_gamma   90.00
#
_symmetry.space_group_name_H-M   'P 1'
#
loop_
_entity.id
_entity.type
_entity.pdbx_description
1 polymer ?
#
loop_
_entity_poly.entity_id
_entity_poly.type
_entity_poly.pdbx_seq_one_letter_code
_entity_poly.pdbx_strand_id
1 'polypeptide(L)'
;MFPFPDNCILGRNITHSPIRMSPSAGPFNLTATTATYCFRITANATVGWESECAHMDNVRKIDIVISADCAVASRKLVKAATINGVAVQTSISTVDWDGTPYGLLTVKKITNSFPTVPTNGGMYLCLALDQQASADATCTSPRALCRYGPSCVAQAISDDFSCCPIGEVGY
;
A
#
# COMPACT_ATOMS: atom_id res chain seq x y z
N MET A 1 10.89 -10.34 8.56
CA MET A 1 11.20 -9.17 7.72
C MET A 1 10.68 -9.49 6.31
N PHE A 2 9.76 -8.70 5.76
CA PHE A 2 9.09 -8.99 4.48
C PHE A 2 10.01 -8.72 3.26
N PRO A 3 9.64 -9.11 2.03
CA PRO A 3 10.35 -8.66 0.84
C PRO A 3 9.74 -7.45 0.17
N PHE A 4 10.58 -6.50 -0.13
CA PHE A 4 10.51 -5.81 -1.41
C PHE A 4 11.90 -5.90 -2.06
N PRO A 5 11.99 -6.01 -3.39
CA PRO A 5 13.26 -6.20 -4.08
C PRO A 5 14.16 -4.96 -3.92
N ASP A 6 15.41 -5.23 -3.56
CA ASP A 6 16.61 -4.39 -3.51
C ASP A 6 16.48 -2.93 -3.04
N ASN A 7 17.21 -2.66 -1.95
CA ASN A 7 17.54 -1.36 -1.35
C ASN A 7 16.48 -0.72 -0.46
N CYS A 8 15.32 -1.36 -0.28
CA CYS A 8 14.33 -0.87 0.66
C CYS A 8 14.19 -1.63 1.96
N ILE A 9 14.23 -0.83 3.02
CA ILE A 9 14.27 -1.21 4.41
C ILE A 9 12.98 -1.93 4.81
N LEU A 10 13.04 -3.25 4.75
CA LEU A 10 12.43 -4.03 5.80
C LEU A 10 13.53 -4.27 6.83
N GLY A 11 13.23 -4.00 8.10
CA GLY A 11 14.21 -3.95 9.20
C GLY A 11 14.13 -2.69 10.06
N ARG A 12 13.54 -1.59 9.54
CA ARG A 12 13.26 -0.40 10.36
C ARG A 12 11.81 -0.36 10.79
N ASN A 13 11.65 -0.01 12.05
CA ASN A 13 10.37 0.29 12.68
C ASN A 13 9.68 1.44 11.92
N ILE A 14 8.36 1.36 11.70
CA ILE A 14 7.60 2.44 11.05
C ILE A 14 7.86 3.78 11.75
N THR A 15 8.22 3.79 13.03
CA THR A 15 8.60 4.99 13.81
C THR A 15 9.67 5.86 13.13
N HIS A 16 10.51 5.29 12.26
CA HIS A 16 11.54 6.04 11.54
C HIS A 16 11.01 6.84 10.35
N SER A 17 9.82 6.50 9.84
CA SER A 17 9.17 7.22 8.75
C SER A 17 8.33 8.37 9.30
N PRO A 18 8.24 9.52 8.62
CA PRO A 18 7.27 10.56 8.95
C PRO A 18 5.87 10.22 8.43
N ILE A 19 5.78 9.30 7.47
CA ILE A 19 4.54 8.90 6.80
C ILE A 19 3.97 7.61 7.40
N ARG A 20 2.66 7.60 7.63
CA ARG A 20 1.89 6.45 8.11
C ARG A 20 0.73 6.16 7.17
N MET A 21 0.51 4.88 6.89
CA MET A 21 -0.68 4.36 6.24
C MET A 21 -1.59 3.76 7.33
N SER A 22 -2.84 4.19 7.35
CA SER A 22 -3.85 3.65 8.26
C SER A 22 -4.28 2.25 7.83
N PRO A 23 -4.96 1.49 8.71
CA PRO A 23 -5.80 0.39 8.28
C PRO A 23 -6.81 0.86 7.21
N SER A 24 -7.28 -0.07 6.38
CA SER A 24 -8.31 0.26 5.39
C SER A 24 -9.64 0.63 6.05
N ALA A 25 -10.35 1.61 5.50
CA ALA A 25 -11.74 1.93 5.80
C ALA A 25 -12.67 1.56 4.63
N GLY A 26 -13.95 1.32 4.93
CA GLY A 26 -14.97 0.95 3.94
C GLY A 26 -15.65 -0.40 4.24
N PRO A 27 -16.41 -0.95 3.26
CA PRO A 27 -16.52 -0.47 1.88
C PRO A 27 -17.35 0.81 1.77
N PHE A 28 -16.90 1.76 0.94
CA PHE A 28 -17.61 3.03 0.68
C PHE A 28 -18.54 2.98 -0.53
N ASN A 29 -18.19 2.18 -1.54
CA ASN A 29 -19.01 1.93 -2.73
C ASN A 29 -19.04 0.43 -2.97
N LEU A 30 -20.17 -0.21 -2.63
CA LEU A 30 -20.40 -1.64 -2.77
C LEU A 30 -21.39 -1.88 -3.91
N THR A 31 -20.97 -2.68 -4.88
CA THR A 31 -21.80 -3.18 -5.97
C THR A 31 -21.73 -4.71 -6.00
N ALA A 32 -22.51 -5.34 -6.88
CA ALA A 32 -22.47 -6.80 -7.05
C ALA A 32 -21.10 -7.33 -7.47
N THR A 33 -20.24 -6.50 -8.08
CA THR A 33 -18.95 -6.93 -8.65
C THR A 33 -17.75 -6.20 -8.08
N THR A 34 -17.93 -5.08 -7.39
CA THR A 34 -16.83 -4.28 -6.85
C THR A 34 -17.14 -3.72 -5.48
N ALA A 35 -16.12 -3.65 -4.62
CA ALA A 35 -16.17 -2.95 -3.35
C ALA A 35 -14.98 -2.00 -3.22
N THR A 36 -15.23 -0.74 -2.87
CA THR A 36 -14.19 0.27 -2.73
C THR A 36 -13.76 0.44 -1.28
N TYR A 37 -12.46 0.31 -1.02
CA TYR A 37 -11.85 0.52 0.29
C TYR A 37 -10.75 1.57 0.19
N CYS A 38 -10.57 2.38 1.24
CA CYS A 38 -9.59 3.45 1.23
C CYS A 38 -8.61 3.33 2.41
N PHE A 39 -7.33 3.54 2.14
CA PHE A 39 -6.28 3.71 3.13
C PHE A 39 -5.97 5.18 3.25
N ARG A 40 -5.78 5.68 4.48
CA ARG A 40 -5.36 7.05 4.72
C ARG A 40 -3.85 7.09 4.91
N ILE A 41 -3.17 7.97 4.19
CA ILE A 41 -1.72 8.18 4.28
C ILE A 41 -1.47 9.56 4.86
N THR A 42 -0.82 9.67 6.02
CA THR A 42 -0.59 10.93 6.76
C THR A 42 0.89 11.13 7.07
N ALA A 43 1.38 12.37 7.05
CA ALA A 43 2.72 12.74 7.51
C ALA A 43 2.66 13.40 8.90
N ASN A 44 2.24 12.65 9.91
CA ASN A 44 2.02 13.16 11.26
C ASN A 44 3.07 12.69 12.28
N ALA A 45 4.01 11.85 11.87
CA ALA A 45 5.07 11.38 12.76
C ALA A 45 6.25 12.36 12.72
N THR A 46 6.62 12.88 13.89
CA THR A 46 7.88 13.61 14.05
C THR A 46 9.02 12.60 14.05
N VAL A 47 9.96 12.76 13.13
CA VAL A 47 11.18 11.94 13.05
C VAL A 47 12.39 12.84 13.20
N GLY A 48 13.46 12.31 13.80
CA GLY A 48 14.73 13.03 13.86
C GLY A 48 15.22 13.33 12.44
N TRP A 49 15.80 14.52 12.23
CA TRP A 49 16.30 14.97 10.92
C TRP A 49 17.41 14.07 10.36
N GLU A 50 18.10 13.30 11.21
CA GLU A 50 19.10 12.29 10.82
C GLU A 50 18.48 10.97 10.32
N SER A 51 17.16 10.81 10.43
CA SER A 51 16.47 9.62 9.91
C SER A 51 16.53 9.61 8.39
N GLU A 52 16.91 8.48 7.79
CA GLU A 52 16.92 8.27 6.33
C GLU A 52 15.55 8.51 5.68
N CYS A 53 14.48 8.44 6.48
CA CYS A 53 13.12 8.71 6.01
C CYS A 53 12.64 10.14 6.30
N ALA A 54 13.45 11.01 6.93
CA ALA A 54 13.02 12.36 7.34
C ALA A 54 12.62 13.26 6.17
N HIS A 55 13.15 13.01 4.96
CA HIS A 55 12.94 13.84 3.77
C HIS A 55 12.05 13.17 2.72
N MET A 56 11.14 12.29 3.15
CA MET A 56 10.15 11.61 2.31
C MET A 56 9.02 12.55 1.85
N ASP A 57 9.36 13.67 1.23
CA ASP A 57 8.38 14.71 0.87
C ASP A 57 7.67 14.41 -0.47
N ASN A 58 8.32 13.65 -1.37
CA ASN A 58 7.84 13.35 -2.72
C ASN A 58 7.61 11.85 -2.92
N VAL A 59 6.41 11.33 -2.71
CA VAL A 59 6.11 9.90 -2.93
C VAL A 59 5.68 9.66 -4.38
N ARG A 60 6.40 8.77 -5.07
CA ARG A 60 6.13 8.38 -6.47
C ARG A 60 5.42 7.05 -6.63
N LYS A 61 5.66 6.15 -5.68
CA LYS A 61 5.20 4.77 -5.72
C LYS A 61 4.88 4.29 -4.32
N ILE A 62 3.84 3.48 -4.20
CA ILE A 62 3.49 2.79 -2.96
C ILE A 62 3.45 1.30 -3.27
N ASP A 63 4.19 0.53 -2.50
CA ASP A 63 4.21 -0.92 -2.61
C ASP A 63 3.54 -1.51 -1.37
N ILE A 64 2.55 -2.36 -1.60
CA ILE A 64 1.73 -2.98 -0.57
C ILE A 64 1.92 -4.49 -0.67
N VAL A 65 2.32 -5.13 0.44
CA VAL A 65 2.37 -6.58 0.52
C VAL A 65 0.97 -7.13 0.63
N ILE A 66 0.66 -8.08 -0.25
CA ILE A 66 -0.61 -8.80 -0.29
C ILE A 66 -0.36 -10.31 -0.22
N SER A 67 -1.39 -11.10 0.03
CA SER A 67 -1.30 -12.56 -0.06
C SER A 67 -0.85 -13.00 -1.46
N ALA A 68 0.05 -13.99 -1.53
CA ALA A 68 0.51 -14.56 -2.80
C ALA A 68 -0.66 -15.14 -3.62
N ASP A 69 -1.64 -15.76 -2.95
CA ASP A 69 -2.84 -16.29 -3.58
C ASP A 69 -3.66 -15.20 -4.28
N CYS A 70 -3.64 -13.99 -3.72
CA CYS A 70 -4.29 -12.82 -4.32
C CYS A 70 -3.50 -12.25 -5.49
N ALA A 71 -2.17 -12.43 -5.51
CA ALA A 71 -1.34 -12.00 -6.63
C ALA A 71 -1.48 -12.90 -7.86
N VAL A 72 -1.72 -14.20 -7.67
CA VAL A 72 -1.93 -15.17 -8.76
C VAL A 72 -3.41 -15.36 -9.12
N ALA A 73 -4.29 -14.53 -8.57
CA ALA A 73 -5.73 -14.62 -8.82
C ALA A 73 -6.05 -14.56 -10.33
N SER A 74 -6.97 -15.42 -10.78
CA SER A 74 -7.31 -15.60 -12.20
C SER A 74 -7.94 -14.35 -12.83
N ARG A 75 -8.53 -13.48 -12.01
CA ARG A 75 -9.08 -12.19 -12.43
C ARG A 75 -8.25 -11.04 -11.89
N LYS A 76 -8.26 -9.95 -12.64
CA LYS A 76 -7.69 -8.67 -12.20
C LYS A 76 -8.37 -8.21 -10.90
N LEU A 77 -7.64 -8.38 -9.79
CA LEU A 77 -8.04 -8.09 -8.42
C LEU A 77 -8.45 -6.62 -8.21
N VAL A 78 -7.59 -5.70 -8.64
CA VAL A 78 -7.86 -4.26 -8.55
C VAL A 78 -8.47 -3.79 -9.87
N LYS A 79 -9.75 -3.41 -9.84
CA LYS A 79 -10.46 -2.88 -11.01
C LYS A 79 -10.10 -1.42 -11.27
N ALA A 80 -10.02 -0.64 -10.20
CA ALA A 80 -9.64 0.76 -10.25
C ALA A 80 -8.89 1.14 -8.97
N ALA A 81 -8.00 2.13 -9.07
CA ALA A 81 -7.33 2.72 -7.93
C ALA A 81 -7.30 4.23 -8.10
N THR A 82 -7.49 4.95 -7.00
CA THR A 82 -7.42 6.41 -6.98
C THR A 82 -6.65 6.89 -5.76
N ILE A 83 -6.04 8.07 -5.89
CA ILE A 83 -5.51 8.84 -4.76
C ILE A 83 -6.28 10.16 -4.74
N ASN A 84 -7.00 10.44 -3.66
CA ASN A 84 -7.86 11.63 -3.55
C ASN A 84 -8.81 11.79 -4.75
N GLY A 85 -9.33 10.69 -5.29
CA GLY A 85 -10.21 10.66 -6.46
C GLY A 85 -9.51 10.73 -7.83
N VAL A 86 -8.20 10.99 -7.88
CA VAL A 86 -7.42 10.97 -9.12
C VAL A 86 -6.99 9.54 -9.45
N ALA A 87 -7.24 9.08 -10.67
CA ALA A 87 -6.89 7.73 -11.09
C ALA A 87 -5.37 7.49 -11.11
N VAL A 88 -4.95 6.36 -10.53
CA VAL A 88 -3.55 5.90 -10.50
C VAL A 88 -3.42 4.54 -11.17
N GLN A 89 -2.19 4.15 -11.50
CA GLN A 89 -1.92 2.85 -12.09
C GLN A 89 -1.59 1.83 -11.00
N THR A 90 -2.00 0.59 -11.20
CA THR A 90 -1.64 -0.52 -10.32
C THR A 90 -1.06 -1.68 -11.10
N SER A 91 0.00 -2.28 -10.58
CA SER A 91 0.53 -3.57 -11.04
C SER A 91 0.59 -4.53 -9.87
N ILE A 92 0.34 -5.81 -10.15
CA ILE A 92 0.48 -6.87 -9.17
C ILE A 92 1.55 -7.83 -9.67
N SER A 93 2.46 -8.22 -8.80
CA SER A 93 3.50 -9.21 -9.08
C SER A 93 3.66 -10.16 -7.90
N THR A 94 4.24 -11.33 -8.15
CA THR A 94 4.66 -12.26 -7.09
C THR A 94 6.14 -12.05 -6.82
N VAL A 95 6.53 -12.09 -5.55
CA VAL A 95 7.93 -12.00 -5.09
C VAL A 95 8.17 -13.13 -4.10
N ASP A 96 9.25 -13.87 -4.28
CA ASP A 96 9.70 -14.87 -3.31
C ASP A 96 10.74 -14.28 -2.36
N TRP A 97 10.61 -14.59 -1.07
CA TRP A 97 11.55 -14.13 -0.06
C TRP A 97 11.71 -15.12 1.05
N ASP A 98 12.96 -15.48 1.29
CA ASP A 98 13.32 -16.50 2.28
C ASP A 98 12.48 -17.78 2.09
N GLY A 99 12.32 -18.19 0.83
CA GLY A 99 11.49 -19.35 0.43
C GLY A 99 9.98 -19.18 0.60
N THR A 100 9.50 -18.01 1.01
CA THR A 100 8.06 -17.71 1.16
C THR A 100 7.58 -16.82 0.02
N PRO A 101 6.51 -17.20 -0.72
CA PRO A 101 5.93 -16.36 -1.75
C PRO A 101 5.05 -15.26 -1.15
N TYR A 102 5.11 -14.09 -1.77
CA TYR A 102 4.30 -12.92 -1.43
C TYR A 102 3.74 -12.27 -2.69
N GLY A 103 2.58 -11.65 -2.54
CA GLY A 103 2.06 -10.75 -3.55
C GLY A 103 2.52 -9.32 -3.29
N LEU A 104 2.76 -8.60 -4.36
CA LEU A 104 3.15 -7.20 -4.34
C LEU A 104 2.16 -6.39 -5.16
N LEU A 105 1.33 -5.60 -4.50
CA LEU A 105 0.49 -4.59 -5.14
C LEU A 105 1.26 -3.26 -5.18
N THR A 106 1.67 -2.87 -6.37
CA THR A 106 2.37 -1.62 -6.61
C THR A 106 1.42 -0.59 -7.20
N VAL A 107 1.32 0.56 -6.56
CA VAL A 107 0.62 1.76 -7.04
C VAL A 107 1.64 2.71 -7.64
N LYS A 108 1.49 3.03 -8.93
CA LYS A 108 2.39 3.91 -9.72
C LYS A 108 1.64 5.10 -10.29
N LYS A 109 2.42 5.98 -10.93
CA LYS A 109 1.92 7.19 -11.61
C LYS A 109 1.20 8.11 -10.62
N ILE A 110 1.73 8.17 -9.40
CA ILE A 110 1.44 9.24 -8.46
C ILE A 110 2.11 10.48 -9.07
N THR A 111 1.40 11.20 -9.94
CA THR A 111 1.93 12.40 -10.62
C THR A 111 2.33 13.45 -9.60
N ASN A 112 3.14 14.44 -10.03
CA ASN A 112 3.70 15.61 -9.29
C ASN A 112 2.75 16.38 -8.35
N SER A 113 1.49 15.97 -8.23
CA SER A 113 0.51 16.30 -7.20
C SER A 113 0.83 15.76 -5.80
N PHE A 114 1.96 15.06 -5.62
CA PHE A 114 2.45 14.58 -4.33
C PHE A 114 3.75 15.27 -3.87
N PRO A 115 3.91 16.60 -4.00
CA PRO A 115 5.13 17.24 -3.55
C PRO A 115 5.23 17.28 -2.02
N THR A 116 4.11 17.00 -1.32
CA THR A 116 4.04 16.97 0.14
C THR A 116 2.80 16.18 0.57
N VAL A 117 2.97 15.20 1.47
CA VAL A 117 1.84 14.58 2.16
C VAL A 117 1.19 15.63 3.07
N PRO A 118 -0.10 15.96 2.92
CA PRO A 118 -0.72 17.00 3.73
C PRO A 118 -0.69 16.63 5.21
N THR A 119 -0.06 17.48 6.02
CA THR A 119 0.04 17.33 7.49
C THR A 119 -1.35 17.31 8.14
N ASN A 120 -2.29 18.07 7.56
CA ASN A 120 -3.67 18.25 8.05
C ASN A 120 -4.68 17.67 7.06
N GLY A 121 -4.79 16.35 7.01
CA GLY A 121 -5.82 15.70 6.17
C GLY A 121 -5.40 14.32 5.70
N GLY A 122 -4.11 14.12 5.43
CA GLY A 122 -3.62 12.93 4.75
C GLY A 122 -4.24 12.77 3.37
N MET A 123 -3.91 11.67 2.70
CA MET A 123 -4.44 11.33 1.39
C MET A 123 -5.14 9.98 1.46
N TYR A 124 -6.10 9.79 0.58
CA TYR A 124 -6.89 8.58 0.52
C TYR A 124 -6.49 7.79 -0.71
N LEU A 125 -5.77 6.69 -0.51
CA LEU A 125 -5.56 5.66 -1.53
C LEU A 125 -6.77 4.73 -1.51
N CYS A 126 -7.64 4.85 -2.51
CA CYS A 126 -8.83 4.02 -2.63
C CYS A 126 -8.66 2.95 -3.71
N LEU A 127 -8.92 1.69 -3.36
CA LEU A 127 -8.88 0.53 -4.24
C LEU A 127 -10.29 -0.02 -4.43
N ALA A 128 -10.73 -0.13 -5.67
CA ALA A 128 -11.93 -0.87 -6.04
C ALA A 128 -11.55 -2.33 -6.30
N LEU A 129 -11.84 -3.19 -5.34
CA LEU A 129 -11.55 -4.62 -5.40
C LEU A 129 -12.68 -5.37 -6.08
N ASP A 130 -12.33 -6.30 -6.98
CA ASP A 130 -13.28 -7.22 -7.59
C ASP A 130 -13.82 -8.21 -6.54
N GLN A 131 -15.13 -8.22 -6.34
CA GLN A 131 -15.82 -9.14 -5.42
C GLN A 131 -15.78 -10.60 -5.90
N GLN A 132 -15.35 -10.82 -7.14
CA GLN A 132 -15.24 -12.12 -7.79
C GLN A 132 -13.77 -12.42 -8.17
N ALA A 133 -12.80 -11.71 -7.57
CA ALA A 133 -11.39 -11.82 -7.91
C ALA A 133 -10.81 -13.23 -7.70
N SER A 134 -11.25 -13.91 -6.65
CA SER A 134 -10.79 -15.25 -6.27
C SER A 134 -11.98 -16.19 -6.08
N ALA A 135 -11.76 -17.49 -6.37
CA ALA A 135 -12.78 -18.53 -6.27
C ALA A 135 -13.36 -18.64 -4.84
N ASP A 136 -12.54 -18.37 -3.83
CA ASP A 136 -12.90 -18.46 -2.42
C ASP A 136 -13.21 -17.11 -1.76
N ALA A 137 -13.38 -16.04 -2.56
CA ALA A 137 -13.60 -14.66 -2.09
C ALA A 137 -12.51 -14.10 -1.13
N THR A 138 -11.37 -14.78 -1.02
CA THR A 138 -10.21 -14.47 -0.16
C THR A 138 -9.48 -13.17 -0.50
N CYS A 139 -9.80 -12.53 -1.63
CA CYS A 139 -9.12 -11.30 -2.07
C CYS A 139 -10.09 -10.12 -2.24
N THR A 140 -11.30 -10.24 -1.73
CA THR A 140 -12.40 -9.28 -1.99
C THR A 140 -12.43 -8.09 -1.02
N SER A 141 -11.59 -8.13 0.01
CA SER A 141 -11.44 -7.06 1.00
C SER A 141 -9.98 -6.86 1.38
N PRO A 142 -9.57 -5.67 1.84
CA PRO A 142 -8.24 -5.43 2.35
C PRO A 142 -7.84 -6.37 3.48
N ARG A 143 -8.76 -6.73 4.38
CA ARG A 143 -8.48 -7.67 5.47
C ARG A 143 -8.11 -9.07 4.97
N ALA A 144 -8.68 -9.49 3.84
CA ALA A 144 -8.41 -10.79 3.24
C ALA A 144 -7.18 -10.73 2.31
N LEU A 145 -6.94 -9.56 1.70
CA LEU A 145 -5.81 -9.26 0.83
C LEU A 145 -4.50 -9.05 1.62
N CYS A 146 -4.56 -8.36 2.75
CA CYS A 146 -3.46 -8.16 3.69
C CYS A 146 -3.35 -9.41 4.57
N ARG A 147 -2.24 -10.15 4.43
CA ARG A 147 -2.03 -11.48 5.04
C ARG A 147 -2.22 -11.55 6.57
N TYR A 148 -2.18 -10.42 7.29
CA TYR A 148 -2.22 -10.38 8.76
C TYR A 148 -3.28 -9.46 9.37
N GLY A 149 -4.36 -9.12 8.63
CA GLY A 149 -5.47 -8.34 9.18
C GLY A 149 -5.74 -7.05 8.41
N PRO A 150 -6.40 -6.04 9.01
CA PRO A 150 -6.86 -4.85 8.28
C PRO A 150 -5.74 -3.87 7.88
N SER A 151 -4.52 -4.09 8.39
CA SER A 151 -3.31 -3.36 8.04
C SER A 151 -2.44 -4.19 7.12
N CYS A 152 -2.08 -3.62 5.97
CA CYS A 152 -1.07 -4.21 5.10
C CYS A 152 0.31 -3.69 5.48
N VAL A 153 1.32 -4.55 5.34
CA VAL A 153 2.71 -4.08 5.26
C VAL A 153 2.84 -3.27 3.97
N ALA A 154 3.35 -2.05 4.08
CA ALA A 154 3.50 -1.17 2.92
C ALA A 154 4.71 -0.25 3.06
N GLN A 155 5.25 0.14 1.91
CA GLN A 155 6.31 1.12 1.80
C GLN A 155 5.96 2.21 0.78
N ALA A 156 6.46 3.41 1.03
CA ALA A 156 6.51 4.48 0.05
C ALA A 156 7.91 4.48 -0.60
N ILE A 157 7.97 4.89 -1.86
CA ILE A 157 9.20 5.11 -2.62
C ILE A 157 9.13 6.51 -3.24
N SER A 158 10.18 7.29 -3.01
CA SER A 158 10.29 8.68 -3.44
C SER A 158 11.04 8.85 -4.77
N ASP A 159 11.07 10.10 -5.24
CA ASP A 159 11.67 10.53 -6.51
C ASP A 159 13.16 10.21 -6.66
N ASP A 160 13.88 10.27 -5.55
CA ASP A 160 15.30 9.93 -5.40
C ASP A 160 15.54 8.43 -5.21
N PHE A 161 14.49 7.61 -5.36
CA PHE A 161 14.48 6.18 -5.09
C PHE A 161 14.73 5.78 -3.64
N SER A 162 14.76 6.76 -2.71
CA SER A 162 14.67 6.48 -1.29
C SER A 162 13.32 5.86 -0.98
N CYS A 163 13.27 5.06 0.07
CA CYS A 163 12.10 4.24 0.31
C CYS A 163 11.96 3.91 1.80
N CYS A 164 10.72 3.92 2.29
CA CYS A 164 10.44 3.98 3.71
C CYS A 164 9.20 3.17 4.08
N PRO A 165 9.23 2.46 5.20
CA PRO A 165 8.07 1.74 5.69
C PRO A 165 6.98 2.74 6.09
N ILE A 166 5.75 2.51 5.63
CA ILE A 166 4.59 3.36 5.94
C ILE A 166 3.45 2.57 6.60
N GLY A 167 3.43 1.25 6.48
CA GLY A 167 2.44 0.39 7.12
C GLY A 167 3.09 -0.87 7.69
N GLU A 168 2.65 -1.25 8.89
CA GLU A 168 3.01 -2.52 9.53
C GLU A 168 1.76 -3.22 10.07
N VAL A 169 1.93 -4.51 10.35
CA VAL A 169 0.94 -5.29 11.07
C VAL A 169 1.18 -5.04 12.55
N GLY A 170 0.20 -4.46 13.25
CA GLY A 170 0.23 -4.47 14.70
C GLY A 170 0.12 -5.92 15.17
N TYR A 171 1.16 -6.42 15.83
CA TYR A 171 1.15 -7.73 16.50
C TYR A 171 0.23 -7.69 17.72
#